data_AF-A0A813G4J1-F1
#
_entry.id   AF-A0A813G4J1-F1
#
_cell.length_a   1.000
_cell.length_b   1.000
_cell.length_c   1.000
_cell.angle_alpha   90.00
_cell.angle_beta   90.00
_cell.angle_gamma   90.00
#
_symmetry.space_group_name_H-M   'P 1'
#
loop_
_entity.id
_entity.type
_entity.pdbx_description
1 polymer ?
#
loop_
_entity_poly.entity_id
_entity_poly.type
_entity_poly.pdbx_seq_one_letter_code
_entity_poly.pdbx_strand_id
1 'polypeptide(L)'
;MAVSGTLSDARPLLGGQAADPASAGAGSWKKLLLVLGVYCGVGLLLCGTYVWGGLSLTHNYSTAVGLWGRIAAPGNEWLLHTYYASILLAILGFFPALAFMVQVAPDLPEKSLYTVCGLLLAFYITEMFWIPMCVAYIAKPSKLLFGVIRVQLAISGILAVCWAVAVCSLPAARTASAGKVLKSVGCAGTVYFAFHCAVLDALVWPPMFE
;
A
#
# COMPACT_ATOMS: atom_id res chain seq x y z
N MET A 1 7.36 67.53 11.50
CA MET A 1 6.45 66.88 12.47
C MET A 1 7.09 65.57 12.90
N ALA A 2 7.60 65.54 14.13
CA ALA A 2 8.22 64.37 14.73
C ALA A 2 7.15 63.59 15.51
N VAL A 3 7.01 62.29 15.23
CA VAL A 3 6.18 61.38 16.03
C VAL A 3 7.11 60.44 16.77
N SER A 4 7.30 60.77 18.04
CA SER A 4 7.87 59.92 19.08
C SER A 4 6.80 58.90 19.51
N GLY A 5 7.14 57.62 19.50
CA GLY A 5 6.22 56.52 19.80
C GLY A 5 6.93 55.34 20.48
N THR A 6 7.24 55.54 21.76
CA THR A 6 7.26 54.56 22.88
C THR A 6 7.62 53.09 22.59
N LEU A 7 8.85 52.74 22.97
CA LEU A 7 9.28 51.40 23.38
C LEU A 7 8.73 51.08 24.78
N SER A 8 7.76 50.16 24.90
CA SER A 8 7.50 49.48 26.17
C SER A 8 6.60 48.25 25.95
N ASP A 9 7.20 47.06 25.93
CA ASP A 9 6.65 45.82 26.53
C ASP A 9 7.53 44.62 26.13
N ALA A 10 8.73 44.58 26.70
CA ALA A 10 9.56 43.38 26.70
C ALA A 10 8.97 42.39 27.71
N ARG A 11 8.04 41.53 27.26
CA ARG A 11 7.65 40.35 28.04
C ARG A 11 8.86 39.41 28.16
N PRO A 12 9.18 38.91 29.36
CA PRO A 12 10.20 37.88 29.50
C PRO A 12 9.76 36.66 28.69
N LEU A 13 10.60 36.24 27.73
CA LEU A 13 10.48 34.95 27.05
C LEU A 13 10.73 33.85 28.09
N LEU A 14 9.68 33.53 28.84
CA LEU A 14 9.67 32.48 29.85
C LEU A 14 9.97 31.14 29.18
N GLY A 15 11.15 30.61 29.50
CA GLY A 15 11.37 29.20 29.75
C GLY A 15 10.93 28.27 28.63
N GLY A 16 11.68 28.25 27.53
CA GLY A 16 11.76 27.04 26.72
C GLY A 16 12.30 25.91 27.59
N GLN A 17 11.41 25.13 28.22
CA GLN A 17 11.78 23.85 28.79
C GLN A 17 12.48 23.06 27.68
N ALA A 18 13.77 22.80 27.85
CA ALA A 18 14.52 21.93 26.97
C ALA A 18 13.73 20.62 26.87
N ALA A 19 13.23 20.32 25.67
CA ALA A 19 12.45 19.11 25.45
C ALA A 19 13.29 17.91 25.90
N ASP A 20 12.75 17.12 26.82
CA ASP A 20 13.44 15.96 27.37
C ASP A 20 13.81 15.02 26.20
N PRO A 21 15.10 14.77 25.92
CA PRO A 21 15.53 13.92 24.82
C PRO A 21 14.97 12.49 24.92
N ALA A 22 14.59 12.03 26.12
CA ALA A 22 13.91 10.75 26.30
C ALA A 22 12.50 10.73 25.69
N SER A 23 11.79 11.87 25.71
CA SER A 23 10.45 12.00 25.13
C SER A 23 10.46 12.00 23.60
N ALA A 24 11.54 12.50 22.98
CA ALA A 24 11.72 12.50 21.52
C ALA A 24 11.90 11.08 20.95
N GLY A 25 12.58 10.19 21.69
CA GLY A 25 12.81 8.81 21.27
C GLY A 25 11.55 7.93 21.29
N ALA A 26 10.69 8.08 22.30
CA ALA A 26 9.49 7.26 22.47
C ALA A 26 8.46 7.46 21.34
N GLY A 27 8.30 8.68 20.84
CA GLY A 27 7.39 8.99 19.73
C GLY A 27 7.83 8.38 18.40
N SER A 28 9.14 8.35 18.15
CA SER A 28 9.73 7.78 16.93
C SER A 28 9.45 6.27 16.81
N TRP A 29 9.60 5.53 17.91
CA TRP A 29 9.36 4.08 17.93
C TRP A 29 7.90 3.72 17.62
N LYS A 30 6.92 4.46 18.16
CA LYS A 30 5.50 4.21 17.86
C LYS A 30 5.20 4.31 16.36
N LYS A 31 5.77 5.31 15.68
CA LYS A 31 5.63 5.50 14.24
C LYS A 31 6.26 4.36 13.44
N LEU A 32 7.44 3.92 13.83
CA LEU A 32 8.11 2.79 13.20
C LEU A 32 7.32 1.48 13.37
N LEU A 33 6.82 1.21 14.58
CA LEU A 33 5.96 0.04 14.83
C LEU A 33 4.67 0.08 14.01
N LEU A 34 4.08 1.27 13.80
CA LEU A 34 2.92 1.40 12.93
C LEU A 34 3.25 1.02 11.48
N VAL A 35 4.36 1.53 10.92
CA VAL A 35 4.78 1.19 9.55
C VAL A 35 5.02 -0.30 9.42
N LEU A 36 5.82 -0.89 10.32
CA LEU A 36 6.13 -2.32 10.28
C LEU A 36 4.88 -3.18 10.51
N GLY A 37 4.01 -2.79 11.44
CA GLY A 37 2.77 -3.48 11.73
C GLY A 37 1.83 -3.51 10.53
N VAL A 38 1.67 -2.39 9.81
CA VAL A 38 0.84 -2.35 8.60
C VAL A 38 1.53 -3.07 7.44
N TYR A 39 2.72 -2.65 7.03
CA TYR A 39 3.40 -3.18 5.83
C TYR A 39 3.74 -4.67 5.96
N CYS A 40 4.30 -5.08 7.09
CA CYS A 40 4.75 -6.46 7.27
C CYS A 40 3.71 -7.30 7.99
N GLY A 41 3.14 -6.81 9.08
CA GLY A 41 2.18 -7.58 9.90
C GLY A 41 0.90 -7.89 9.14
N VAL A 42 0.18 -6.85 8.68
CA VAL A 42 -1.06 -7.03 7.91
C VAL A 42 -0.77 -7.59 6.51
N GLY A 43 0.34 -7.20 5.89
CA GLY A 43 0.80 -7.78 4.63
C GLY A 43 1.02 -9.30 4.71
N LEU A 44 1.56 -9.81 5.82
CA LEU A 44 1.72 -11.25 6.06
C LEU A 44 0.38 -11.96 6.17
N LEU A 45 -0.62 -11.35 6.82
CA LEU A 45 -1.98 -11.90 6.88
C LEU A 45 -2.60 -12.01 5.48
N LEU A 46 -2.41 -10.99 4.63
CA LEU A 46 -2.85 -11.02 3.24
C LEU A 46 -2.18 -12.17 2.48
N CYS A 47 -0.85 -12.31 2.57
CA CYS A 47 -0.13 -13.44 1.97
C CYS A 47 -0.68 -14.80 2.45
N GLY A 48 -1.08 -14.89 3.73
CA GLY A 48 -1.75 -16.07 4.28
C GLY A 48 -3.01 -16.46 3.51
N THR A 49 -3.84 -15.48 3.12
CA THR A 49 -5.05 -15.74 2.31
C THR A 49 -4.70 -16.28 0.91
N TYR A 50 -3.58 -15.85 0.32
CA TYR A 50 -3.16 -16.28 -1.02
C TYR A 50 -2.62 -17.71 -0.97
N VAL A 51 -1.80 -18.03 0.04
CA VAL A 51 -1.31 -19.39 0.28
C VAL A 51 -2.48 -20.33 0.53
N TRP A 52 -3.41 -19.96 1.41
CA TRP A 52 -4.60 -20.76 1.68
C TRP A 52 -5.45 -20.99 0.43
N GLY A 53 -5.66 -19.96 -0.40
CA GLY A 53 -6.45 -20.09 -1.62
C GLY A 53 -5.77 -20.98 -2.66
N GLY A 54 -4.46 -20.82 -2.87
CA GLY A 54 -3.69 -21.67 -3.77
C GLY A 54 -3.73 -23.16 -3.36
N LEU A 55 -3.58 -23.43 -2.06
CA LEU A 55 -3.72 -24.79 -1.51
C LEU A 55 -5.16 -25.32 -1.67
N SER A 56 -6.15 -24.49 -1.37
CA SER A 56 -7.57 -24.85 -1.51
C SER A 56 -7.93 -25.20 -2.94
N LEU A 57 -7.43 -24.45 -3.93
CA LEU A 57 -7.70 -24.73 -5.33
C LEU A 57 -6.98 -25.98 -5.83
N THR A 58 -5.72 -26.14 -5.44
CA THR A 58 -4.93 -27.33 -5.81
C THR A 58 -5.55 -28.60 -5.23
N HIS A 59 -6.00 -28.56 -3.97
CA HIS A 59 -6.63 -29.71 -3.31
C HIS A 59 -8.00 -30.06 -3.90
N ASN A 60 -8.85 -29.05 -4.14
CA ASN A 60 -10.25 -29.31 -4.51
C ASN A 60 -10.50 -29.38 -6.02
N TYR A 61 -9.62 -28.77 -6.84
CA TYR A 61 -9.79 -28.67 -8.31
C TYR A 61 -8.53 -29.07 -9.09
N SER A 62 -7.57 -29.72 -8.43
CA SER A 62 -6.30 -30.22 -9.00
C SER A 62 -5.34 -29.16 -9.54
N THR A 63 -5.73 -27.89 -9.61
CA THR A 63 -4.86 -26.81 -10.10
C THR A 63 -5.31 -25.42 -9.60
N ALA A 64 -4.33 -24.57 -9.28
CA ALA A 64 -4.57 -23.13 -9.04
C ALA A 64 -4.73 -22.32 -10.33
N VAL A 65 -4.50 -22.93 -11.51
CA VAL A 65 -4.60 -22.27 -12.82
C VAL A 65 -6.01 -21.73 -13.09
N GLY A 66 -7.03 -22.30 -12.44
CA GLY A 66 -8.42 -21.81 -12.54
C GLY A 66 -8.59 -20.33 -12.17
N LEU A 67 -7.70 -19.73 -11.36
CA LEU A 67 -7.72 -18.29 -11.06
C LEU A 67 -7.44 -17.40 -12.28
N TRP A 68 -6.81 -17.94 -13.31
CA TRP A 68 -6.43 -17.19 -14.50
C TRP A 68 -7.49 -17.22 -15.59
N GLY A 69 -8.48 -18.12 -15.50
CA GLY A 69 -9.52 -18.27 -16.52
C GLY A 69 -8.94 -18.35 -17.93
N ARG A 70 -9.38 -17.44 -18.80
CA ARG A 70 -8.95 -17.31 -20.20
C ARG A 70 -7.53 -16.76 -20.37
N ILE A 71 -6.90 -16.19 -19.33
CA ILE A 71 -5.49 -15.76 -19.38
C ILE A 71 -4.58 -16.98 -19.57
N ALA A 72 -4.93 -18.12 -18.99
CA ALA A 72 -4.18 -19.37 -19.13
C ALA A 72 -4.63 -20.22 -20.34
N ALA A 73 -5.54 -19.72 -21.18
CA ALA A 73 -5.96 -20.43 -22.38
C ALA A 73 -4.82 -20.51 -23.42
N PRO A 74 -4.74 -21.58 -24.22
CA PRO A 74 -3.76 -21.68 -25.31
C PRO A 74 -3.82 -20.46 -26.24
N GLY A 75 -2.66 -19.87 -26.55
CA GLY A 75 -2.52 -18.65 -27.34
C GLY A 75 -2.47 -17.34 -26.53
N ASN A 76 -2.77 -17.38 -25.23
CA ASN A 76 -2.70 -16.24 -24.31
C ASN A 76 -1.52 -16.33 -23.32
N GLU A 77 -0.54 -17.22 -23.54
CA GLU A 77 0.58 -17.46 -22.62
C GLU A 77 1.41 -16.19 -22.38
N TRP A 78 1.51 -15.32 -23.39
CA TRP A 78 2.17 -14.03 -23.27
C TRP A 78 1.52 -13.14 -22.20
N LEU A 79 0.19 -13.19 -22.07
CA LEU A 79 -0.56 -12.42 -21.08
C LEU A 79 -0.32 -12.99 -19.69
N LEU A 80 -0.37 -14.32 -19.55
CA LEU A 80 -0.05 -14.99 -18.29
C LEU A 80 1.38 -14.66 -17.80
N HIS A 81 2.37 -14.73 -18.69
CA HIS A 81 3.75 -14.34 -18.37
C HIS A 81 3.87 -12.85 -18.02
N THR A 82 3.11 -12.00 -18.70
CA THR A 82 3.04 -10.56 -18.39
C THR A 82 2.48 -10.33 -16.99
N TYR A 83 1.45 -11.09 -16.58
CA TYR A 83 0.91 -11.04 -15.22
C TYR A 83 1.94 -11.46 -14.19
N TYR A 84 2.61 -12.59 -14.38
CA TYR A 84 3.64 -13.05 -13.42
C TYR A 84 4.81 -12.07 -13.32
N ALA A 85 5.29 -11.54 -14.45
CA ALA A 85 6.33 -10.51 -14.46
C ALA A 85 5.85 -9.25 -13.73
N SER A 86 4.59 -8.85 -13.93
CA SER A 86 4.03 -7.68 -13.27
C SER A 86 3.85 -7.86 -11.77
N ILE A 87 3.33 -9.01 -11.31
CA ILE A 87 3.26 -9.36 -9.89
C ILE A 87 4.66 -9.28 -9.26
N LEU A 88 5.66 -9.89 -9.91
CA LEU A 88 7.03 -9.87 -9.41
C LEU A 88 7.59 -8.44 -9.30
N LEU A 89 7.37 -7.61 -10.33
CA LEU A 89 7.79 -6.20 -10.30
C LEU A 89 7.06 -5.39 -9.22
N ALA A 90 5.78 -5.66 -8.97
CA ALA A 90 5.02 -5.02 -7.89
C ALA A 90 5.57 -5.44 -6.50
N ILE A 91 5.85 -6.72 -6.30
CA ILE A 91 6.47 -7.24 -5.07
C ILE A 91 7.87 -6.64 -4.86
N LEU A 92 8.70 -6.62 -5.91
CA LEU A 92 10.03 -6.02 -5.83
C LEU A 92 9.96 -4.51 -5.58
N GLY A 93 8.98 -3.81 -6.16
CA GLY A 93 8.72 -2.39 -5.94
C GLY A 93 8.21 -2.05 -4.54
N PHE A 94 7.52 -2.99 -3.88
CA PHE A 94 7.04 -2.83 -2.51
C PHE A 94 8.17 -2.68 -1.49
N PHE A 95 9.27 -3.43 -1.63
CA PHE A 95 10.36 -3.40 -0.64
C PHE A 95 11.09 -2.04 -0.55
N PRO A 96 11.47 -1.37 -1.67
CA PRO A 96 11.98 -0.01 -1.62
C PRO A 96 10.99 1.00 -1.01
N ALA A 97 9.68 0.82 -1.24
CA ALA A 97 8.66 1.66 -0.62
C ALA A 97 8.58 1.45 0.89
N LEU A 98 8.67 0.20 1.36
CA LEU A 98 8.79 -0.14 2.78
C LEU A 98 10.05 0.49 3.40
N ALA A 99 11.22 0.28 2.78
CA ALA A 99 12.48 0.84 3.25
C ALA A 99 12.43 2.38 3.32
N PHE A 100 11.87 3.02 2.29
CA PHE A 100 11.61 4.45 2.25
C PHE A 100 10.75 4.88 3.45
N MET A 101 9.61 4.23 3.66
CA MET A 101 8.68 4.59 4.74
C MET A 101 9.26 4.36 6.13
N VAL A 102 10.00 3.27 6.36
CA VAL A 102 10.72 3.01 7.62
C VAL A 102 11.70 4.13 7.93
N GLN A 103 12.43 4.61 6.92
CA GLN A 103 13.43 5.65 7.10
C GLN A 103 12.83 7.04 7.37
N VAL A 104 11.72 7.39 6.73
CA VAL A 104 11.10 8.72 6.90
C VAL A 104 10.06 8.78 8.04
N ALA A 105 9.55 7.64 8.52
CA ALA A 105 8.49 7.60 9.52
C ALA A 105 8.75 8.45 10.78
N PRO A 106 9.97 8.48 11.38
CA PRO A 106 10.25 9.34 12.53
C PRO A 106 9.97 10.82 12.25
N ASP A 107 10.33 11.28 11.05
CA ASP A 107 10.32 12.68 10.62
C ASP A 107 8.95 13.15 10.09
N LEU A 108 8.06 12.21 9.78
CA LEU A 108 6.74 12.52 9.24
C LEU A 108 5.77 13.05 10.30
N PRO A 109 4.93 14.04 9.96
CA PRO A 109 3.75 14.37 10.76
C PRO A 109 2.82 13.16 10.90
N GLU A 110 2.21 12.97 12.06
CA GLU A 110 1.32 11.82 12.32
C GLU A 110 0.19 11.72 11.31
N LYS A 111 -0.43 12.85 10.93
CA LYS A 111 -1.48 12.88 9.91
C LYS A 111 -1.03 12.27 8.59
N SER A 112 0.17 12.61 8.10
CA SER A 112 0.71 12.05 6.85
C SER A 112 0.96 10.56 7.00
N LEU A 113 1.54 10.14 8.12
CA LEU A 113 1.82 8.73 8.40
C LEU A 113 0.53 7.90 8.48
N TYR A 114 -0.47 8.36 9.24
CA TYR A 114 -1.78 7.71 9.35
C TYR A 114 -2.51 7.68 8.01
N THR A 115 -2.35 8.69 7.16
CA THR A 115 -2.93 8.67 5.82
C THR A 115 -2.29 7.56 4.96
N VAL A 116 -0.95 7.50 4.90
CA VAL A 116 -0.25 6.47 4.12
C VAL A 116 -0.55 5.07 4.65
N CYS A 117 -0.38 4.85 5.97
CA CYS A 117 -0.62 3.56 6.59
C CYS A 117 -2.10 3.17 6.57
N GLY A 118 -3.01 4.13 6.74
CA GLY A 118 -4.46 3.89 6.70
C GLY A 118 -4.95 3.47 5.32
N LEU A 119 -4.44 4.11 4.26
CA LEU A 119 -4.77 3.72 2.87
C LEU A 119 -4.25 2.33 2.54
N LEU A 120 -3.00 2.01 2.92
CA LEU A 120 -2.44 0.67 2.72
C LEU A 120 -3.16 -0.39 3.55
N LEU A 121 -3.53 -0.08 4.79
CA LEU A 121 -4.32 -0.95 5.65
C LEU A 121 -5.69 -1.24 5.04
N ALA A 122 -6.38 -0.20 4.55
CA ALA A 122 -7.66 -0.35 3.87
C ALA A 122 -7.53 -1.24 2.64
N PHE A 123 -6.49 -1.03 1.82
CA PHE A 123 -6.16 -1.88 0.67
C PHE A 123 -5.96 -3.34 1.09
N TYR A 124 -5.17 -3.62 2.13
CA TYR A 124 -4.97 -4.99 2.59
C TYR A 124 -6.26 -5.64 3.08
N ILE A 125 -7.09 -4.92 3.82
CA ILE A 125 -8.37 -5.45 4.30
C ILE A 125 -9.27 -5.80 3.12
N THR A 126 -9.36 -4.96 2.09
CA THR A 126 -10.19 -5.26 0.92
C THR A 126 -9.63 -6.44 0.12
N GLU A 127 -8.32 -6.52 -0.06
CA GLU A 127 -7.65 -7.61 -0.80
C GLU A 127 -7.71 -8.97 -0.10
N MET A 128 -7.83 -9.01 1.22
CA MET A 128 -8.01 -10.28 1.96
C MET A 128 -9.26 -11.06 1.52
N PHE A 129 -10.24 -10.39 0.92
CA PHE A 129 -11.46 -11.03 0.41
C PHE A 129 -11.32 -11.57 -1.02
N TRP A 130 -10.37 -11.07 -1.81
CA TRP A 130 -10.27 -11.38 -3.25
C TRP A 130 -10.15 -12.89 -3.50
N ILE A 131 -9.10 -13.52 -2.96
CA ILE A 131 -8.83 -14.94 -3.17
C ILE A 131 -9.94 -15.83 -2.59
N PRO A 132 -10.44 -15.63 -1.35
CA PRO A 132 -11.60 -16.37 -0.84
C PRO A 132 -12.85 -16.26 -1.71
N MET A 133 -13.17 -15.09 -2.24
CA MET A 133 -14.31 -14.93 -3.15
C MET A 133 -14.07 -15.64 -4.50
N CYS A 134 -12.84 -15.65 -5.03
CA CYS A 134 -12.49 -16.38 -6.24
C CYS A 134 -12.63 -17.90 -6.04
N VAL A 135 -12.18 -18.44 -4.90
CA VAL A 135 -12.37 -19.86 -4.54
C VAL A 135 -13.87 -20.19 -4.46
N ALA A 136 -14.66 -19.33 -3.82
CA ALA A 136 -16.11 -19.51 -3.74
C ALA A 136 -16.79 -19.44 -5.11
N TYR A 137 -16.34 -18.54 -5.99
CA TYR A 137 -16.85 -18.41 -7.35
C TYR A 137 -16.52 -19.64 -8.21
N ILE A 138 -15.29 -20.15 -8.14
CA ILE A 138 -14.89 -21.38 -8.83
C ILE A 138 -15.71 -22.58 -8.35
N ALA A 139 -15.99 -22.65 -7.04
CA ALA A 139 -16.81 -23.72 -6.46
C ALA A 139 -18.26 -23.68 -6.95
N LYS A 140 -18.84 -22.47 -7.03
CA LYS A 140 -20.23 -22.26 -7.44
C LYS A 140 -20.37 -20.91 -8.14
N PRO A 141 -20.25 -20.88 -9.48
CA PRO A 141 -20.32 -19.63 -10.23
C PRO A 141 -21.64 -18.90 -10.00
N SER A 142 -21.55 -17.59 -9.76
CA SER A 142 -22.70 -16.73 -9.49
C SER A 142 -22.44 -15.32 -10.02
N LYS A 143 -23.39 -14.79 -10.81
CA LYS A 143 -23.31 -13.42 -11.35
C LYS A 143 -23.19 -12.36 -10.26
N LEU A 144 -23.89 -12.57 -9.14
CA LEU A 144 -23.83 -11.65 -8.00
C LEU A 144 -22.42 -11.65 -7.38
N LEU A 145 -21.87 -12.84 -7.10
CA LEU A 145 -20.55 -12.97 -6.50
C LEU A 145 -19.46 -12.40 -7.42
N PHE A 146 -19.56 -12.64 -8.73
CA PHE A 146 -18.65 -12.04 -9.70
C PHE A 146 -18.74 -10.51 -9.72
N GLY A 147 -19.96 -9.96 -9.67
CA GLY A 147 -20.16 -8.52 -9.52
C GLY A 147 -19.50 -7.96 -8.26
N VAL A 148 -19.59 -8.66 -7.13
CA VAL A 148 -18.94 -8.28 -5.87
C VAL A 148 -17.41 -8.31 -6.00
N ILE A 149 -16.84 -9.35 -6.62
CA ILE A 149 -15.39 -9.44 -6.89
C ILE A 149 -14.93 -8.22 -7.70
N ARG A 150 -15.65 -7.85 -8.76
CA ARG A 150 -15.31 -6.69 -9.59
C ARG A 150 -15.33 -5.37 -8.82
N VAL A 151 -16.36 -5.16 -8.00
CA VAL A 151 -16.46 -3.96 -7.15
C VAL A 151 -15.34 -3.92 -6.13
N GLN A 152 -15.02 -5.05 -5.51
CA GLN A 152 -13.92 -5.16 -4.55
C GLN A 152 -12.57 -4.83 -5.20
N LEU A 153 -12.26 -5.42 -6.36
CA LEU A 153 -11.01 -5.14 -7.09
C LEU A 153 -10.92 -3.67 -7.52
N ALA A 154 -12.03 -3.06 -7.95
CA ALA A 154 -12.06 -1.63 -8.27
C ALA A 154 -11.76 -0.76 -7.04
N ILE A 155 -12.33 -1.08 -5.87
CA ILE A 155 -12.05 -0.39 -4.61
C ILE A 155 -10.57 -0.55 -4.23
N SER A 156 -10.02 -1.77 -4.28
CA SER A 156 -8.61 -2.03 -4.00
C SER A 156 -7.69 -1.25 -4.95
N GLY A 157 -7.98 -1.23 -6.25
CA GLY A 157 -7.24 -0.45 -7.24
C GLY A 157 -7.22 1.04 -6.91
N ILE A 158 -8.36 1.61 -6.54
CA ILE A 158 -8.45 3.02 -6.11
C ILE A 158 -7.61 3.26 -4.84
N LEU A 159 -7.72 2.39 -3.84
CA LEU A 159 -6.94 2.50 -2.60
C LEU A 159 -5.43 2.42 -2.86
N ALA A 160 -4.99 1.53 -3.75
CA ALA A 160 -3.59 1.41 -4.14
C ALA A 160 -3.09 2.68 -4.84
N VAL A 161 -3.88 3.28 -5.73
CA VAL A 161 -3.56 4.57 -6.38
C VAL A 161 -3.50 5.70 -5.36
N CYS A 162 -4.48 5.80 -4.46
CA CYS A 162 -4.48 6.79 -3.39
C CYS A 162 -3.25 6.63 -2.48
N TRP A 163 -2.88 5.40 -2.14
CA TRP A 163 -1.68 5.11 -1.36
C TRP A 163 -0.41 5.55 -2.10
N ALA A 164 -0.26 5.21 -3.38
CA ALA A 164 0.87 5.65 -4.19
C ALA A 164 0.97 7.18 -4.27
N VAL A 165 -0.15 7.87 -4.47
CA VAL A 165 -0.21 9.34 -4.44
C VAL A 165 0.21 9.87 -3.07
N ALA A 166 -0.28 9.29 -1.97
CA ALA A 166 0.07 9.72 -0.62
C ALA A 166 1.57 9.58 -0.32
N VAL A 167 2.19 8.45 -0.73
CA VAL A 167 3.63 8.20 -0.59
C VAL A 167 4.44 9.18 -1.45
N CYS A 168 4.07 9.37 -2.71
CA CYS A 168 4.80 10.23 -3.64
C CYS A 168 4.65 11.73 -3.33
N SER A 169 3.57 12.12 -2.66
CA SER A 169 3.28 13.52 -2.31
C SER A 169 3.92 13.96 -0.98
N LEU A 170 4.70 13.09 -0.32
CA LEU A 170 5.39 13.47 0.91
C LEU A 170 6.40 14.62 0.66
N PRO A 171 6.36 15.71 1.46
CA PRO A 171 7.20 16.89 1.22
C PRO A 171 8.69 16.56 1.24
N ALA A 172 9.46 17.10 0.28
CA ALA A 172 10.89 16.84 0.16
C ALA A 172 11.69 17.14 1.45
N ALA A 173 11.33 18.22 2.15
CA ALA A 173 11.95 18.60 3.43
C ALA A 173 11.75 17.54 4.53
N ARG A 174 10.64 16.78 4.49
CA ARG A 174 10.30 15.73 5.47
C ARG A 174 10.79 14.35 5.06
N THR A 175 11.34 14.21 3.86
CA THR A 175 11.85 12.95 3.31
C THR A 175 13.35 13.01 3.05
N ALA A 176 14.05 14.03 3.55
CA ALA A 176 15.47 14.25 3.29
C ALA A 176 16.34 13.13 3.87
N SER A 177 15.93 12.54 5.00
CA SER A 177 16.61 11.43 5.68
C SER A 177 16.78 10.18 4.83
N ALA A 178 15.84 9.91 3.90
CA ALA A 178 15.93 8.80 2.96
C ALA A 178 16.82 9.06 1.74
N GLY A 179 17.17 10.31 1.47
CA GLY A 179 17.86 10.70 0.24
C GLY A 179 16.97 10.58 -1.02
N LYS A 180 17.48 11.11 -2.14
CA LYS A 180 16.72 11.21 -3.39
C LYS A 180 16.49 9.86 -4.08
N VAL A 181 17.48 8.97 -4.01
CA VAL A 181 17.44 7.66 -4.69
C VAL A 181 16.36 6.78 -4.08
N LEU A 182 16.40 6.55 -2.76
CA LEU A 182 15.42 5.70 -2.09
C LEU A 182 14.00 6.24 -2.24
N LYS A 183 13.80 7.57 -2.13
CA LYS A 183 12.51 8.21 -2.43
C LYS A 183 12.05 7.88 -3.85
N SER A 184 12.91 8.07 -4.85
CA SER A 184 12.53 7.88 -6.26
C SER A 184 12.19 6.41 -6.55
N VAL A 185 13.00 5.47 -6.07
CA VAL A 185 12.76 4.03 -6.26
C VAL A 185 11.52 3.57 -5.48
N GLY A 186 11.32 4.05 -4.25
CA GLY A 186 10.11 3.76 -3.48
C GLY A 186 8.84 4.32 -4.13
N CYS A 187 8.90 5.54 -4.68
CA CYS A 187 7.81 6.13 -5.44
C CYS A 187 7.52 5.33 -6.72
N ALA A 188 8.54 5.00 -7.50
CA ALA A 188 8.38 4.18 -8.70
C ALA A 188 7.77 2.80 -8.38
N GLY A 189 8.24 2.15 -7.31
CA GLY A 189 7.71 0.87 -6.85
C GLY A 189 6.25 0.95 -6.42
N THR A 190 5.86 1.97 -5.63
CA THR A 190 4.45 2.17 -5.24
C THR A 190 3.54 2.49 -6.42
N VAL A 191 3.99 3.31 -7.38
CA VAL A 191 3.23 3.62 -8.60
C VAL A 191 3.03 2.36 -9.44
N TYR A 192 4.07 1.54 -9.60
CA TYR A 192 3.96 0.29 -10.35
C TYR A 192 3.05 -0.72 -9.64
N PHE A 193 3.14 -0.83 -8.31
CA PHE A 193 2.21 -1.63 -7.51
C PHE A 193 0.76 -1.18 -7.74
N ALA A 194 0.49 0.13 -7.68
CA ALA A 194 -0.83 0.67 -7.95
C ALA A 194 -1.29 0.42 -9.39
N PHE A 195 -0.39 0.50 -10.37
CA PHE A 195 -0.69 0.14 -11.76
C PHE A 195 -1.13 -1.32 -11.87
N HIS A 196 -0.41 -2.25 -11.24
CA HIS A 196 -0.77 -3.67 -11.24
C HIS A 196 -2.20 -3.87 -10.71
N CYS A 197 -2.48 -3.38 -9.51
CA CYS A 197 -3.80 -3.57 -8.88
C CYS A 197 -4.92 -2.84 -9.64
N ALA A 198 -4.70 -1.60 -10.06
CA ALA A 198 -5.75 -0.78 -10.66
C ALA A 198 -6.00 -1.10 -12.14
N VAL A 199 -5.01 -1.60 -12.87
CA VAL A 199 -5.12 -1.88 -14.31
C VAL A 199 -5.23 -3.37 -14.55
N LEU A 200 -4.22 -4.13 -14.13
CA LEU A 200 -4.20 -5.56 -14.41
C LEU A 200 -5.28 -6.28 -13.58
N ASP A 201 -5.35 -6.06 -12.27
CA ASP A 201 -6.33 -6.81 -11.46
C ASP A 201 -7.75 -6.26 -11.59
N ALA A 202 -7.94 -4.94 -11.61
CA ALA A 202 -9.30 -4.37 -11.63
C ALA A 202 -9.94 -4.26 -13.03
N LEU A 203 -9.13 -4.12 -14.10
CA LEU A 203 -9.68 -3.89 -15.46
C LEU A 203 -9.45 -5.07 -16.41
N VAL A 204 -8.25 -5.66 -16.41
CA VAL A 204 -7.88 -6.70 -17.38
C VAL A 204 -8.27 -8.10 -16.91
N TRP A 205 -8.06 -8.42 -15.63
CA TRP A 205 -8.31 -9.75 -15.09
C TRP A 205 -9.78 -10.14 -15.09
N PRO A 206 -10.75 -9.29 -14.66
CA PRO A 206 -12.14 -9.72 -14.52
C PRO A 206 -12.79 -10.21 -15.82
N PRO A 207 -12.68 -9.52 -16.98
CA PRO A 207 -13.27 -10.02 -18.22
C PRO A 207 -12.59 -11.29 -18.75
N MET A 208 -11.42 -11.64 -18.24
CA MET A 208 -10.73 -12.88 -18.58
C MET A 208 -10.97 -14.01 -17.58
N PHE A 209 -11.44 -13.72 -16.37
CA PHE A 209 -11.72 -14.71 -15.33
C PHE A 209 -13.06 -15.44 -15.54
N GLU A 210 -14.01 -14.83 -16.25
CA GLU A 210 -15.34 -15.38 -16.54
C GLU A 210 -15.31 -16.73 -17.28
#